data_AF-A0A0G1NXH4-F1
#
_entry.id   AF-A0A0G1NXH4-F1
#
_cell.length_a   1.000
_cell.length_b   1.000
_cell.length_c   1.000
_cell.angle_alpha   90.00
_cell.angle_beta   90.00
_cell.angle_gamma   90.00
#
_symmetry.space_group_name_H-M   'P 1'
#
loop_
_entity.id
_entity.type
_entity.pdbx_description
1 polymer ?
#
loop_
_entity_poly.entity_id
_entity_poly.type
_entity_poly.pdbx_seq_one_letter_code
_entity_poly.pdbx_strand_id
1 'polypeptide(L)'
;MRKFLFSSVVAVFCFATVLASPTPAHAQVTKSWKDIQSGCVSTETVPEGTADVATLQGAECVVQNILGIAMTAIGIAAFVMLLIGSFLYLTSGGNPKSTDAAKKTLTMAITGIVVALLGWIIINFISVFTGVGEKITIFRIVQP
;
A
#
# COMPACT_ATOMS: atom_id res chain seq x y z
N MET A 1 14.76 -12.29 31.99
CA MET A 1 14.12 -13.35 31.18
C MET A 1 12.59 -13.36 31.28
N ARG A 2 11.97 -13.23 32.48
CA ARG A 2 10.50 -13.23 32.65
C ARG A 2 9.73 -12.14 31.87
N LYS A 3 10.30 -10.94 31.76
CA LYS A 3 9.71 -9.78 31.04
C LYS A 3 9.76 -9.88 29.51
N PHE A 4 10.75 -10.61 28.98
CA PHE A 4 10.90 -10.84 27.53
C PHE A 4 9.97 -11.97 27.05
N LEU A 5 9.82 -13.03 27.87
CA LEU A 5 8.81 -14.06 27.69
C LEU A 5 7.38 -13.49 27.74
N PHE A 6 7.09 -12.61 28.71
CA PHE A 6 5.77 -11.99 28.83
C PHE A 6 5.44 -11.08 27.63
N SER A 7 6.40 -10.29 27.15
CA SER A 7 6.22 -9.45 25.96
C SER A 7 6.01 -10.25 24.67
N SER A 8 6.73 -11.37 24.50
CA SER A 8 6.55 -12.25 23.33
C SER A 8 5.21 -12.99 23.37
N VAL A 9 4.73 -13.38 24.56
CA VAL A 9 3.41 -14.02 24.72
C VAL A 9 2.28 -13.03 24.44
N VAL A 10 2.40 -11.78 24.91
CA VAL A 10 1.41 -10.73 24.61
C VAL A 10 1.40 -10.37 23.12
N ALA A 11 2.57 -10.31 22.46
CA ALA A 11 2.64 -10.05 21.02
C ALA A 11 2.02 -11.18 20.18
N VAL A 12 2.26 -12.44 20.56
CA VAL A 12 1.65 -13.61 19.90
C VAL A 12 0.15 -13.68 20.16
N PHE A 13 -0.30 -13.33 21.37
CA PHE A 13 -1.72 -13.27 21.70
C PHE A 13 -2.44 -12.15 20.94
N CYS A 14 -1.85 -10.96 20.83
CA CYS A 14 -2.39 -9.87 20.02
C CYS A 14 -2.45 -10.22 18.52
N PHE A 15 -1.43 -10.88 17.97
CA PHE A 15 -1.42 -11.30 16.57
C PHE A 15 -2.46 -12.40 16.28
N ALA A 16 -2.65 -13.35 17.22
CA ALA A 16 -3.68 -14.38 17.13
C ALA A 16 -5.11 -13.81 17.24
N THR A 17 -5.34 -12.79 18.07
CA THR A 17 -6.65 -12.13 18.15
C THR A 17 -6.98 -11.29 16.92
N VAL A 18 -5.98 -10.75 16.22
CA VAL A 18 -6.19 -10.04 14.94
C VAL A 18 -6.59 -11.01 13.83
N LEU A 19 -6.01 -12.21 13.79
CA LEU A 19 -6.36 -13.26 12.83
C LEU A 19 -7.74 -13.90 13.10
N ALA A 20 -8.20 -13.89 14.35
CA ALA A 20 -9.50 -14.45 14.75
C ALA A 20 -10.65 -13.41 14.69
N SER A 21 -10.36 -12.13 14.45
CA SER A 21 -11.42 -11.17 14.17
C SER A 21 -12.04 -11.49 12.80
N PRO A 22 -13.37 -11.65 12.68
CA PRO A 22 -14.00 -11.87 11.40
C PRO A 22 -13.74 -10.64 10.54
N THR A 23 -12.75 -10.74 9.65
CA THR A 23 -12.61 -9.74 8.60
C THR A 23 -13.88 -9.84 7.77
N PRO A 24 -14.65 -8.74 7.62
CA PRO A 24 -15.79 -8.76 6.73
C PRO A 24 -15.24 -9.10 5.35
N ALA A 25 -15.55 -10.32 4.89
CA ALA A 25 -15.33 -10.67 3.51
C ALA A 25 -16.10 -9.63 2.69
N HIS A 26 -15.37 -8.83 1.91
CA HIS A 26 -15.98 -7.99 0.90
C HIS A 26 -16.56 -8.93 -0.17
N ALA A 27 -17.74 -9.49 0.12
CA ALA A 27 -18.57 -10.17 -0.85
C ALA A 27 -19.03 -9.10 -1.84
N GLN A 28 -18.33 -9.03 -2.97
CA GLN A 28 -18.75 -8.25 -4.11
C GLN A 28 -20.07 -8.83 -4.63
N VAL A 29 -21.17 -8.18 -4.26
CA VAL A 29 -22.44 -8.28 -4.99
C VAL A 29 -22.12 -7.88 -6.43
N THR A 30 -22.63 -8.62 -7.42
CA THR A 30 -22.53 -8.23 -8.83
C THR A 30 -23.39 -6.98 -9.05
N LYS A 31 -22.86 -5.83 -8.67
CA LYS A 31 -23.45 -4.53 -8.99
C LYS A 31 -23.22 -4.22 -10.47
N SER A 32 -24.08 -3.40 -11.05
CA SER A 32 -23.81 -2.81 -12.36
C SER A 32 -22.42 -2.15 -12.33
N TRP A 33 -21.67 -2.24 -13.43
CA TRP A 33 -20.33 -1.67 -13.56
C TRP A 33 -20.28 -0.18 -13.18
N LYS A 34 -21.40 0.53 -13.39
CA LYS A 34 -21.59 1.93 -13.00
C LYS A 34 -21.54 2.20 -11.49
N ASP A 35 -21.97 1.23 -10.68
CA ASP A 35 -22.00 1.34 -9.21
C ASP A 35 -20.70 0.85 -8.55
N ILE A 36 -19.84 0.14 -9.30
CA ILE A 36 -18.55 -0.36 -8.82
C ILE A 36 -17.48 0.74 -8.92
N GLN A 37 -17.55 1.60 -9.94
CA GLN A 37 -16.58 2.66 -10.12
C GLN A 37 -17.19 3.83 -10.93
N SER A 38 -17.82 4.77 -10.22
CA SER A 38 -18.42 5.97 -10.80
C SER A 38 -17.35 6.90 -11.39
N GLY A 39 -17.05 6.71 -12.68
CA GLY A 39 -16.09 7.53 -13.44
C GLY A 39 -15.13 6.75 -14.36
N CYS A 40 -15.19 5.41 -14.36
CA CYS A 40 -14.20 4.58 -15.06
C CYS A 40 -14.77 3.71 -16.19
N VAL A 41 -16.08 3.77 -16.43
CA VAL A 41 -16.76 3.14 -17.56
C VAL A 41 -17.45 4.23 -18.36
N SER A 42 -17.10 4.35 -19.63
CA SER A 42 -17.77 5.24 -20.59
C SER A 42 -19.00 4.53 -21.14
N THR A 43 -20.17 5.13 -20.96
CA THR A 43 -21.41 4.67 -21.61
C THR A 43 -21.37 5.07 -23.07
N GLU A 44 -21.04 4.14 -23.96
CA GLU A 44 -21.27 4.33 -25.39
C GLU A 44 -22.71 3.90 -25.74
N THR A 45 -23.38 4.70 -26.57
CA THR A 45 -24.73 4.37 -27.04
C THR A 45 -24.63 3.41 -28.22
N VAL A 46 -25.07 2.17 -28.01
CA VAL A 46 -25.17 1.15 -29.06
C VAL A 46 -26.63 1.12 -29.55
N PRO A 47 -26.92 0.81 -30.82
CA PRO A 47 -28.28 0.87 -31.38
C PRO A 47 -29.34 0.00 -30.66
N GLU A 48 -28.93 -0.96 -29.80
CA GLU A 48 -29.80 -1.81 -28.98
C GLU A 48 -29.72 -1.50 -27.47
N GLY A 49 -29.38 -0.27 -27.08
CA GLY A 49 -29.39 0.21 -25.69
C GLY A 49 -28.02 0.57 -25.13
N THR A 50 -27.97 1.02 -23.87
CA THR A 50 -26.71 1.37 -23.19
C THR A 50 -26.00 0.09 -22.76
N ALA A 51 -25.04 -0.37 -23.56
CA ALA A 51 -24.16 -1.46 -23.15
C ALA A 51 -23.00 -0.88 -22.32
N ASP A 52 -22.96 -1.24 -21.03
CA ASP A 52 -21.80 -0.97 -20.18
C ASP A 52 -20.66 -1.90 -20.61
N VAL A 53 -19.76 -1.41 -21.46
CA VAL A 53 -18.59 -2.18 -21.93
C VAL A 53 -17.35 -1.81 -21.12
N ALA A 54 -16.53 -2.80 -20.77
CA ALA A 54 -15.25 -2.58 -20.12
C ALA A 54 -14.27 -1.95 -21.13
N THR A 55 -14.02 -0.64 -21.01
CA THR A 55 -13.01 0.06 -21.81
C THR A 55 -11.62 -0.06 -21.17
N LEU A 56 -10.55 0.14 -21.96
CA LEU A 56 -9.17 0.16 -21.43
C LEU A 56 -9.01 1.16 -20.27
N GLN A 57 -9.75 2.26 -20.29
CA GLN A 57 -9.81 3.26 -19.23
C GLN A 57 -10.36 2.69 -17.89
N GLY A 58 -11.22 1.68 -17.96
CA GLY A 58 -11.69 0.94 -16.78
C GLY A 58 -10.57 0.12 -16.12
N ALA A 59 -9.67 -0.46 -16.92
CA ALA A 59 -8.51 -1.20 -16.40
C ALA A 59 -7.52 -0.27 -15.69
N GLU A 60 -7.25 0.92 -16.25
CA GLU A 60 -6.38 1.93 -15.62
C GLU A 60 -6.88 2.32 -14.22
N CYS A 61 -8.19 2.44 -14.09
CA CYS A 61 -8.83 2.86 -12.86
C CYS A 61 -8.81 1.80 -11.75
N VAL A 62 -9.00 0.53 -12.10
CA VAL A 62 -8.82 -0.60 -11.16
C VAL A 62 -7.39 -0.64 -10.66
N VAL A 63 -6.42 -0.46 -11.55
CA VAL A 63 -5.00 -0.39 -11.19
C VAL A 63 -4.73 0.79 -10.25
N GLN A 64 -5.27 1.98 -10.52
CA GLN A 64 -5.12 3.16 -9.64
C GLN A 64 -5.68 2.92 -8.24
N ASN A 65 -6.87 2.32 -8.12
CA ASN A 65 -7.46 1.99 -6.81
C ASN A 65 -6.60 0.99 -6.03
N ILE A 66 -6.16 -0.09 -6.68
CA ILE A 66 -5.33 -1.13 -6.04
C ILE A 66 -3.99 -0.52 -5.60
N LEU A 67 -3.37 0.29 -6.45
CA LEU A 67 -2.11 0.95 -6.15
C LEU A 67 -2.28 1.96 -5.01
N GLY A 68 -3.41 2.68 -4.97
CA GLY A 68 -3.75 3.61 -3.89
C GLY A 68 -3.83 2.91 -2.53
N ILE A 69 -4.52 1.77 -2.45
CA ILE A 69 -4.62 0.95 -1.23
C ILE A 69 -3.27 0.34 -0.85
N ALA A 70 -2.51 -0.15 -1.83
CA ALA A 70 -1.19 -0.74 -1.60
C ALA A 70 -0.19 0.30 -1.04
N MET A 71 -0.20 1.53 -1.57
CA MET A 71 0.69 2.60 -1.11
C MET A 71 0.42 3.02 0.34
N THR A 72 -0.86 3.15 0.74
CA THR A 72 -1.20 3.42 2.16
C THR A 72 -0.82 2.26 3.07
N ALA A 73 -1.04 1.01 2.64
CA ALA A 73 -0.65 -0.17 3.41
C ALA A 73 0.88 -0.23 3.62
N ILE A 74 1.67 0.06 2.59
CA ILE A 74 3.14 0.09 2.68
C ILE A 74 3.61 1.17 3.65
N GLY A 75 3.00 2.36 3.63
CA GLY A 75 3.33 3.45 4.55
C GLY A 75 3.13 3.07 6.01
N ILE A 76 2.00 2.45 6.33
CA ILE A 76 1.68 2.01 7.70
C ILE A 76 2.63 0.86 8.13
N ALA A 77 2.87 -0.11 7.25
CA ALA A 77 3.78 -1.22 7.55
C ALA A 77 5.22 -0.75 7.82
N ALA A 78 5.73 0.20 7.03
CA ALA A 78 7.04 0.79 7.22
C ALA A 78 7.15 1.51 8.57
N PHE A 79 6.11 2.26 8.96
CA PHE A 79 6.07 2.96 10.24
C PHE A 79 6.10 1.99 11.44
N VAL A 80 5.31 0.91 11.39
CA VAL A 80 5.29 -0.10 12.45
C VAL A 80 6.63 -0.83 12.58
N MET A 81 7.28 -1.20 11.47
CA MET A 81 8.61 -1.84 11.53
C MET A 81 9.67 -0.91 12.13
N LEU A 82 9.59 0.40 11.84
CA LEU A 82 10.50 1.39 12.40
C LEU A 82 10.35 1.46 13.93
N LEU A 83 9.12 1.48 14.45
CA LEU A 83 8.86 1.46 15.89
C LEU A 83 9.45 0.19 16.55
N ILE A 84 9.18 -0.99 16.00
CA ILE A 84 9.67 -2.25 16.55
C ILE A 84 11.21 -2.29 16.58
N GLY A 85 11.87 -1.88 15.49
CA GLY A 85 13.33 -1.80 15.41
C GLY A 85 13.92 -0.81 16.41
N SER A 86 13.25 0.34 16.60
CA SER A 86 13.67 1.39 17.54
C SER A 86 13.59 0.94 18.99
N PHE A 87 12.46 0.35 19.38
CA PHE A 87 12.30 -0.19 20.73
C PHE A 87 13.27 -1.34 21.00
N LEU A 88 13.49 -2.22 20.01
CA LEU A 88 14.45 -3.32 20.15
C LEU A 88 15.88 -2.79 20.37
N TYR A 89 16.26 -1.71 19.70
CA TYR A 89 17.56 -1.08 19.87
C TYR A 89 17.74 -0.49 21.27
N LEU A 90 16.75 0.29 21.75
CA LEU A 90 16.80 0.92 23.08
C LEU A 90 16.79 -0.11 24.22
N THR A 91 16.06 -1.22 24.04
CA THR A 91 15.90 -2.24 25.10
C THR A 91 17.02 -3.30 25.09
N SER A 92 17.97 -3.23 24.16
CA SER A 92 19.03 -4.24 23.98
C SER A 92 20.10 -4.25 25.09
N GLY A 93 20.17 -3.23 25.94
CA GLY A 93 20.89 -3.26 27.22
C GLY A 93 22.38 -3.68 27.17
N GLY A 94 23.05 -3.53 26.02
CA GLY A 94 24.47 -3.87 25.85
C GLY A 94 24.78 -5.30 25.40
N ASN A 95 23.79 -6.15 25.11
CA ASN A 95 24.04 -7.44 24.47
C ASN A 95 24.36 -7.22 22.97
N PRO A 96 25.54 -7.65 22.47
CA PRO A 96 25.94 -7.44 21.07
C PRO A 96 24.99 -8.11 20.07
N LYS A 97 24.44 -9.29 20.42
CA LYS A 97 23.57 -10.04 19.50
C LYS A 97 22.23 -9.34 19.25
N SER A 98 21.64 -8.73 20.27
CA SER A 98 20.36 -8.03 20.13
C SER A 98 20.53 -6.63 19.53
N THR A 99 21.64 -5.96 19.82
CA THR A 99 21.96 -4.66 19.18
C THR A 99 22.24 -4.82 17.69
N ASP A 100 22.96 -5.86 17.27
CA ASP A 100 23.19 -6.13 15.84
C ASP A 100 21.90 -6.50 15.10
N ALA A 101 21.03 -7.32 15.71
CA ALA A 101 19.72 -7.62 15.16
C ALA A 101 18.85 -6.36 15.02
N ALA A 102 18.83 -5.49 16.04
CA ALA A 102 18.08 -4.24 16.00
C ALA A 102 18.59 -3.29 14.92
N LYS A 103 19.92 -3.15 14.78
CA LYS A 103 20.54 -2.34 13.71
C LYS A 103 20.15 -2.87 12.34
N LYS A 104 20.19 -4.18 12.12
CA LYS A 104 19.78 -4.77 10.84
C LYS A 104 18.33 -4.46 10.51
N THR A 105 17.42 -4.60 11.47
CA THR A 105 16.01 -4.25 11.31
C THR A 105 15.82 -2.75 11.01
N LEU A 106 16.55 -1.88 11.72
CA LEU A 106 16.48 -0.44 11.51
C LEU A 106 16.98 -0.05 10.11
N THR A 107 18.09 -0.63 9.66
CA THR A 107 18.62 -0.41 8.30
C THR A 107 17.61 -0.85 7.25
N MET A 108 16.96 -2.00 7.42
CA MET A 108 15.93 -2.45 6.48
C MET A 108 14.72 -1.52 6.45
N ALA A 109 14.24 -1.05 7.61
CA ALA A 109 13.13 -0.11 7.70
C ALA A 109 13.48 1.24 7.04
N ILE A 110 14.67 1.78 7.34
CA ILE A 110 15.15 3.04 6.74
C ILE A 110 15.31 2.89 5.23
N THR A 111 15.91 1.79 4.76
CA THR A 111 16.09 1.54 3.33
C THR A 111 14.76 1.52 2.59
N GLY A 112 13.72 0.89 3.15
CA GLY A 112 12.38 0.91 2.55
C GLY A 112 11.79 2.32 2.41
N ILE A 113 11.96 3.17 3.42
CA ILE A 113 11.50 4.56 3.38
C ILE A 113 12.28 5.38 2.35
N VAL A 114 13.61 5.21 2.32
CA VAL A 114 14.47 5.89 1.34
C VAL A 114 14.08 5.49 -0.08
N VAL A 115 13.84 4.21 -0.35
CA VAL A 115 13.41 3.73 -1.67
C VAL A 115 12.05 4.33 -2.07
N ALA A 116 11.10 4.41 -1.14
CA ALA A 116 9.80 5.04 -1.41
C ALA A 116 9.93 6.53 -1.78
N LEU A 117 10.78 7.27 -1.04
CA LEU A 117 11.07 8.68 -1.33
C LEU A 117 11.80 8.86 -2.67
N LEU A 118 12.79 8.00 -2.96
CA LEU A 118 13.50 8.01 -4.24
C LEU A 118 12.56 7.72 -5.41
N GLY A 119 11.61 6.80 -5.26
CA GLY A 119 10.59 6.54 -6.28
C GLY A 119 9.80 7.80 -6.64
N TRP A 120 9.37 8.58 -5.64
CA TRP A 120 8.66 9.83 -5.88
C TRP A 120 9.54 10.87 -6.58
N ILE A 121 10.81 11.00 -6.18
CA ILE A 121 11.77 11.91 -6.82
C ILE A 121 11.97 11.53 -8.29
N ILE A 122 12.17 10.25 -8.58
CA ILE A 122 12.41 9.75 -9.95
C ILE A 122 11.19 10.03 -10.84
N ILE A 123 9.97 9.76 -10.36
CA ILE A 123 8.75 10.03 -11.15
C ILE A 123 8.64 11.51 -11.47
N ASN A 124 8.85 12.40 -10.49
CA ASN A 124 8.81 13.84 -10.73
C ASN A 124 9.91 14.32 -11.67
N PHE A 125 11.11 13.75 -11.56
CA PHE A 125 12.22 14.06 -12.46
C PHE A 125 11.87 13.71 -13.91
N ILE A 126 11.23 12.55 -14.13
CA ILE A 126 10.76 12.14 -15.45
C ILE A 126 9.69 13.12 -15.96
N SER A 127 8.71 13.52 -15.15
CA SER A 127 7.68 14.49 -15.56
C SER A 127 8.26 15.83 -16.01
N VAL A 128 9.24 16.35 -15.29
CA VAL A 128 9.92 17.61 -15.64
C VAL A 128 10.73 17.43 -16.92
N PHE A 129 11.41 16.30 -17.09
CA PHE A 129 12.23 16.02 -18.27
C PHE A 129 11.39 15.83 -19.54
N THR A 130 10.24 15.17 -19.45
CA THR A 130 9.36 14.91 -20.60
C THR A 130 8.41 16.07 -20.92
N GLY A 131 8.38 17.12 -20.10
CA GLY A 131 7.57 18.34 -20.34
C GLY A 131 6.06 18.14 -20.22
N VAL A 132 5.60 16.94 -19.84
CA VAL A 132 4.21 16.68 -19.46
C VAL A 132 4.01 17.23 -18.05
N GLY A 133 3.40 18.42 -17.95
CA GLY A 133 3.03 19.07 -16.69
C GLY A 133 1.95 18.34 -15.89
N GLU A 134 1.47 17.18 -16.34
CA GLU A 134 0.51 16.35 -15.62
C GLU A 134 1.19 15.26 -14.79
N LYS A 135 0.60 14.97 -13.63
CA LYS A 135 1.04 13.89 -12.75
C LYS A 135 0.93 12.56 -13.51
N ILE A 136 2.07 11.96 -13.86
CA ILE A 136 2.18 10.63 -14.52
C ILE A 136 1.54 9.50 -13.69
N THR A 137 1.24 9.75 -12.41
CA THR A 137 0.47 8.84 -11.56
C THR A 137 -1.00 8.71 -11.98
N ILE A 138 -1.47 9.61 -12.85
CA ILE A 138 -2.81 9.57 -13.42
C ILE A 138 -2.64 9.17 -14.89
N PHE A 139 -2.73 7.87 -15.15
CA PHE A 139 -2.88 7.37 -16.51
C PHE A 139 -4.21 7.88 -17.03
N ARG A 140 -4.16 8.91 -17.87
CA ARG A 140 -5.29 9.39 -18.65
C ARG A 140 -4.97 9.15 -20.10
N ILE A 141 -5.72 8.26 -20.74
CA ILE A 141 -5.71 8.19 -22.20
C ILE A 141 -6.40 9.47 -22.69
N VAL A 142 -5.65 10.30 -23.40
CA VAL A 142 -6.21 11.46 -24.11
C VAL A 142 -7.00 10.90 -25.28
N GLN A 143 -8.31 10.74 -25.12
CA GLN A 143 -9.20 10.51 -26.25
C GLN A 143 -9.30 11.84 -27.04
N PRO A 144 -9.17 11.83 -28.39
CA PRO A 144 -9.52 12.99 -29.19
C PRO A 144 -11.01 13.33 -29.08
#